data_AF-K2C4L3-F1
#
_entry.id   AF-K2C4L3-F1
#
_cell.length_a   1.000
_cell.length_b   1.000
_cell.length_c   1.000
_cell.angle_alpha   90.00
_cell.angle_beta   90.00
_cell.angle_gamma   90.00
#
_symmetry.space_group_name_H-M   'P 1'
#
loop_
_entity.id
_entity.type
_entity.pdbx_description
1 polymer ?
#
loop_
_entity_poly.entity_id
_entity_poly.type
_entity_poly.pdbx_seq_one_letter_code
_entity_poly.pdbx_strand_id
1 'polypeptide(L)'
;MSLRINQNVVSLSTYNNLTQTSNRLEKSIEKLSSGLRINRAADDAAGLSISEKMRRQIRGLNRAVLNAQDGVSMLQTAEGALNETHSILHRMRELAIQSSNDTLTSGDRLEIQKEVVQLRDDLDRIARNTEFNTKKLLDGSQTALISSSSSYSNGIVTGNAHSSGGDYEVSLDLVNAGIAQMQRSQIFVVKDAAGTLATGSTELQSIAQFYNANGVFVLETPLSLTINGNSKNASVILDAQMTLDDVASAIQNAINSSNGLGIKNSRVATINTAQTNVAGLGGYLEIISGNVGDMGEVSVSGDQSVIDAMGLSISRESANNRVELSVRDSFGNIRNVKTETNRAVGLLGGIDITFDSQPAQIAGTSGLEAGLLISAAGGELFNLTIGTSSVGVTIATGFWTMEGLAR
;
A
#
# COMPACT_ATOMS: atom_id res chain seq x y z
N MET A 1 -99.32 -24.47 -41.80
CA MET A 1 -100.10 -23.27 -41.43
C MET A 1 -99.19 -22.24 -40.78
N SER A 2 -98.76 -21.20 -41.51
CA SER A 2 -97.75 -20.23 -41.05
C SER A 2 -98.23 -18.77 -41.05
N LEU A 3 -99.51 -18.51 -40.76
CA LEU A 3 -100.04 -17.17 -40.57
C LEU A 3 -100.81 -17.11 -39.25
N ARG A 4 -100.21 -16.47 -38.25
CA ARG A 4 -100.83 -16.12 -36.97
C ARG A 4 -100.88 -14.60 -36.86
N ILE A 5 -102.03 -14.04 -36.48
CA ILE A 5 -102.28 -12.57 -36.48
C ILE A 5 -101.83 -11.91 -35.17
N ASN A 6 -101.89 -12.62 -34.03
CA ASN A 6 -101.55 -12.05 -32.72
C ASN A 6 -100.04 -11.92 -32.45
N GLN A 7 -99.20 -12.70 -33.13
CA GLN A 7 -97.74 -12.65 -32.98
C GLN A 7 -97.09 -12.55 -34.36
N ASN A 8 -96.57 -11.38 -34.70
CA ASN A 8 -95.84 -11.19 -35.96
C ASN A 8 -94.39 -11.66 -35.81
N VAL A 9 -94.15 -12.92 -36.12
CA VAL A 9 -92.83 -13.57 -36.04
C VAL A 9 -91.83 -12.95 -37.01
N VAL A 10 -92.29 -12.46 -38.18
CA VAL A 10 -91.43 -11.78 -39.16
C VAL A 10 -90.91 -10.46 -38.58
N SER A 11 -91.80 -9.65 -37.98
CA SER A 11 -91.41 -8.40 -37.32
C SER A 11 -90.45 -8.61 -36.14
N LEU A 12 -90.66 -9.65 -35.32
CA LEU A 12 -89.76 -9.97 -34.22
C LEU A 12 -88.38 -10.42 -34.72
N SER A 13 -88.34 -11.22 -35.80
CA SER A 13 -87.09 -11.62 -36.43
C SER A 13 -86.36 -10.42 -37.06
N THR A 14 -87.06 -9.51 -37.72
CA THR A 14 -86.46 -8.28 -38.27
C THR A 14 -85.96 -7.35 -37.18
N TYR A 15 -86.68 -7.25 -36.06
CA TYR A 15 -86.25 -6.47 -34.90
C TYR A 15 -84.97 -7.04 -34.28
N ASN A 16 -84.90 -8.36 -34.07
CA ASN A 16 -83.68 -9.03 -33.58
C ASN A 16 -82.48 -8.81 -34.51
N ASN A 17 -82.69 -8.89 -35.83
CA ASN A 17 -81.65 -8.60 -36.81
C ASN A 17 -81.21 -7.13 -36.77
N LEU A 18 -82.17 -6.19 -36.64
CA LEU A 18 -81.89 -4.76 -36.50
C LEU A 18 -81.07 -4.47 -35.23
N THR A 19 -81.45 -5.04 -34.08
CA THR A 19 -80.68 -4.93 -32.83
C THR A 19 -79.26 -5.46 -32.98
N GLN A 20 -79.08 -6.61 -33.65
CA GLN A 20 -77.74 -7.13 -33.94
C GLN A 20 -76.93 -6.19 -34.83
N THR A 21 -77.55 -5.57 -35.84
CA THR A 21 -76.86 -4.60 -36.71
C THR A 21 -76.51 -3.30 -35.98
N SER A 22 -77.40 -2.78 -35.13
CA SER A 22 -77.11 -1.59 -34.30
C SER A 22 -75.95 -1.85 -33.35
N ASN A 23 -75.93 -3.00 -32.68
CA ASN A 23 -74.82 -3.38 -31.78
C ASN A 23 -73.48 -3.53 -32.53
N ARG A 24 -73.50 -4.01 -33.78
CA ARG A 24 -72.29 -4.08 -34.63
C ARG A 24 -71.82 -2.70 -35.09
N LEU A 25 -72.75 -1.80 -35.40
CA LEU A 25 -72.46 -0.42 -35.76
C LEU A 25 -71.84 0.33 -34.56
N GLU A 26 -72.44 0.21 -33.37
CA GLU A 26 -71.92 0.81 -32.14
C GLU A 26 -70.49 0.34 -31.84
N LYS A 27 -70.20 -0.96 -31.95
CA LYS A 27 -68.84 -1.49 -31.80
C LYS A 27 -67.86 -0.94 -32.84
N SER A 28 -68.31 -0.79 -34.09
CA SER A 28 -67.48 -0.18 -35.15
C SER A 28 -67.18 1.29 -34.86
N ILE A 29 -68.16 2.04 -34.36
CA ILE A 29 -67.99 3.43 -33.94
C ILE A 29 -67.03 3.52 -32.74
N GLU A 30 -67.15 2.63 -31.75
CA GLU A 30 -66.24 2.58 -30.59
C GLU A 30 -64.79 2.32 -31.00
N LYS A 31 -64.56 1.39 -31.94
CA LYS A 31 -63.22 1.11 -32.49
C LYS A 31 -62.67 2.27 -33.31
N LEU A 32 -63.52 2.94 -34.09
CA LEU A 32 -63.14 4.10 -34.89
C LEU A 32 -62.80 5.30 -33.98
N SER A 33 -63.59 5.54 -32.93
CA SER A 33 -63.36 6.63 -31.99
C SER A 33 -62.14 6.41 -31.09
N SER A 34 -61.83 5.17 -30.72
CA SER A 34 -60.65 4.84 -29.91
C SER A 34 -59.37 4.68 -30.74
N GLY A 35 -59.50 4.42 -32.05
CA GLY A 35 -58.39 4.04 -32.92
C GLY A 35 -57.78 2.67 -32.59
N LEU A 36 -58.39 1.91 -31.68
CA LEU A 36 -57.89 0.61 -31.21
C LEU A 36 -58.77 -0.53 -31.73
N ARG A 37 -58.14 -1.55 -32.30
CA ARG A 37 -58.83 -2.76 -32.78
C ARG A 37 -59.52 -3.56 -31.66
N ILE A 38 -58.94 -3.52 -30.45
CA ILE A 38 -59.38 -4.23 -29.24
C ILE A 38 -59.54 -3.17 -28.15
N ASN A 39 -60.79 -2.86 -27.75
CA ASN A 39 -61.07 -1.85 -26.72
C ASN A 39 -61.45 -2.49 -25.37
N ARG A 40 -62.02 -3.69 -25.38
CA ARG A 40 -62.48 -4.42 -24.18
C ARG A 40 -61.98 -5.87 -24.19
N ALA A 41 -61.87 -6.47 -23.00
CA ALA A 41 -61.47 -7.87 -22.85
C ALA A 41 -62.42 -8.86 -23.54
N ALA A 42 -63.69 -8.45 -23.74
CA ALA A 42 -64.70 -9.24 -24.44
C ALA A 42 -64.50 -9.32 -25.97
N ASP A 43 -63.70 -8.43 -26.57
CA ASP A 43 -63.43 -8.46 -28.02
C ASP A 43 -62.31 -9.45 -28.36
N ASP A 44 -61.25 -9.50 -27.55
CA ASP A 44 -60.13 -10.44 -27.66
C ASP A 44 -59.32 -10.42 -26.35
N ALA A 45 -59.59 -11.37 -25.44
CA ALA A 45 -58.95 -11.44 -24.13
C ALA A 45 -57.44 -11.71 -24.23
N ALA A 46 -57.02 -12.55 -25.19
CA ALA A 46 -55.61 -12.89 -25.39
C ALA A 46 -54.84 -11.71 -26.00
N GLY A 47 -55.41 -11.07 -27.03
CA GLY A 47 -54.85 -9.89 -27.66
C GLY A 47 -54.75 -8.70 -26.71
N LEU A 48 -55.77 -8.47 -25.87
CA LEU A 48 -55.71 -7.44 -24.83
C LEU A 48 -54.59 -7.72 -23.82
N SER A 49 -54.47 -8.96 -23.32
CA SER A 49 -53.42 -9.32 -22.36
C SER A 49 -52.01 -9.15 -22.92
N ILE A 50 -51.78 -9.54 -24.19
CA ILE A 50 -50.49 -9.32 -24.87
C ILE A 50 -50.24 -7.81 -25.06
N SER A 51 -51.24 -7.04 -25.47
CA SER A 51 -51.12 -5.59 -25.66
C SER A 51 -50.79 -4.86 -24.35
N GLU A 52 -51.39 -5.27 -23.22
CA GLU A 52 -51.10 -4.71 -21.91
C GLU A 52 -49.73 -5.16 -21.38
N LYS A 53 -49.29 -6.39 -21.69
CA LYS A 53 -47.89 -6.80 -21.44
C LYS A 53 -46.91 -5.91 -22.20
N MET A 54 -47.16 -5.66 -23.49
CA MET A 54 -46.30 -4.78 -24.30
C MET A 54 -46.35 -3.33 -23.81
N ARG A 55 -47.53 -2.79 -23.45
CA ARG A 55 -47.64 -1.45 -22.85
C ARG A 55 -46.85 -1.34 -21.54
N ARG A 56 -46.90 -2.36 -20.68
CA ARG A 56 -46.07 -2.42 -19.47
C ARG A 56 -44.58 -2.46 -19.79
N GLN A 57 -44.17 -3.25 -20.78
CA GLN A 57 -42.77 -3.31 -21.23
C GLN A 57 -42.31 -1.96 -21.79
N ILE A 58 -43.10 -1.30 -22.63
CA ILE A 58 -42.78 0.03 -23.17
C ILE A 58 -42.61 1.05 -22.04
N ARG A 59 -43.54 1.08 -21.06
CA ARG A 59 -43.39 1.96 -19.89
C ARG A 59 -42.13 1.64 -19.07
N GLY A 60 -41.82 0.36 -18.91
CA GLY A 60 -40.59 -0.10 -18.24
C GLY A 60 -39.33 0.33 -18.98
N LEU A 61 -39.29 0.15 -20.30
CA LEU A 61 -38.18 0.56 -21.16
C LEU A 61 -38.00 2.08 -21.16
N ASN A 62 -39.09 2.86 -21.22
CA ASN A 62 -39.01 4.32 -21.13
C ASN A 62 -38.39 4.78 -19.81
N ARG A 63 -38.71 4.11 -18.69
CA ARG A 63 -38.04 4.38 -17.40
C ARG A 63 -36.58 3.93 -17.41
N ALA A 64 -36.26 2.78 -18.00
CA ALA A 64 -34.88 2.32 -18.14
C ALA A 64 -34.03 3.30 -18.97
N VAL A 65 -34.59 3.89 -20.04
CA VAL A 65 -33.92 4.93 -20.84
C VAL A 65 -33.63 6.18 -20.01
N LEU A 66 -34.60 6.66 -19.24
CA LEU A 66 -34.39 7.80 -18.33
C LEU A 66 -33.32 7.50 -17.27
N ASN A 67 -33.37 6.31 -16.65
CA ASN A 67 -32.35 5.90 -15.70
C ASN A 67 -30.95 5.79 -16.34
N ALA A 68 -30.87 5.35 -17.60
CA ALA A 68 -29.61 5.31 -18.34
C ALA A 68 -29.09 6.72 -18.63
N GLN A 69 -29.96 7.67 -18.94
CA GLN A 69 -29.59 9.09 -19.10
C GLN A 69 -29.05 9.68 -17.79
N ASP A 70 -29.70 9.42 -16.66
CA ASP A 70 -29.19 9.83 -15.34
C ASP A 70 -27.81 9.22 -15.06
N GLY A 71 -27.61 7.95 -15.44
CA GLY A 71 -26.30 7.27 -15.37
C GLY A 71 -25.24 7.94 -16.24
N VAL A 72 -25.59 8.36 -17.46
CA VAL A 72 -24.69 9.12 -18.34
C VAL A 72 -24.32 10.47 -17.70
N SER A 73 -25.28 11.20 -17.15
CA SER A 73 -25.02 12.49 -16.48
C SER A 73 -24.14 12.32 -15.24
N MET A 74 -24.34 11.25 -14.46
CA MET A 74 -23.45 10.90 -13.34
C MET A 74 -22.03 10.63 -13.82
N LEU A 75 -21.86 9.83 -14.88
CA LEU A 75 -20.54 9.53 -15.45
C LEU A 75 -19.85 10.78 -16.00
N GLN A 76 -20.58 11.66 -16.69
CA GLN A 76 -20.02 12.93 -17.19
C GLN A 76 -19.55 13.84 -16.05
N THR A 77 -20.26 13.84 -14.92
CA THR A 77 -19.84 14.60 -13.72
C THR A 77 -18.54 14.03 -13.16
N ALA A 78 -18.42 12.70 -13.08
CA ALA A 78 -17.19 12.04 -12.66
C ALA A 78 -16.03 12.28 -13.66
N GLU A 79 -16.29 12.20 -14.96
CA GLU A 79 -15.31 12.43 -16.02
C GLU A 79 -14.77 13.87 -15.99
N GLY A 80 -15.64 14.86 -15.79
CA GLY A 80 -15.23 16.26 -15.61
C GLY A 80 -14.25 16.43 -14.43
N ALA A 81 -14.57 15.82 -13.27
CA ALA A 81 -13.69 15.85 -12.11
C ALA A 81 -12.35 15.11 -12.33
N LEU A 82 -12.37 14.01 -13.09
CA LEU A 82 -11.15 13.28 -13.45
C LEU A 82 -10.28 14.03 -14.46
N ASN A 83 -10.87 14.82 -15.37
CA ASN A 83 -10.10 15.69 -16.26
C ASN A 83 -9.34 16.79 -15.50
N GLU A 84 -9.96 17.37 -14.46
CA GLU A 84 -9.26 18.29 -13.55
C GLU A 84 -8.15 17.59 -12.78
N THR A 85 -8.42 16.38 -12.25
CA THR A 85 -7.43 15.53 -11.59
C THR A 85 -6.23 15.26 -12.50
N HIS A 86 -6.47 14.93 -13.76
CA HIS A 86 -5.44 14.68 -14.76
C HIS A 86 -4.58 15.93 -15.02
N SER A 87 -5.21 17.10 -15.14
CA SER A 87 -4.52 18.38 -15.34
C SER A 87 -3.63 18.74 -14.14
N ILE A 88 -4.11 18.50 -12.91
CA ILE A 88 -3.33 18.70 -11.68
C ILE A 88 -2.13 17.73 -11.64
N LEU A 89 -2.32 16.46 -11.97
CA LEU A 89 -1.23 15.49 -12.00
C LEU A 89 -0.17 15.84 -13.07
N HIS A 90 -0.57 16.38 -14.21
CA HIS A 90 0.37 16.93 -15.18
C HIS A 90 1.18 18.08 -14.60
N ARG A 91 0.55 19.03 -13.90
CA ARG A 91 1.24 20.12 -13.22
C ARG A 91 2.20 19.62 -12.13
N MET A 92 1.79 18.65 -11.32
CA MET A 92 2.66 18.03 -10.31
C MET A 92 3.87 17.35 -10.95
N ARG A 93 3.70 16.72 -12.12
CA ARG A 93 4.83 16.14 -12.88
C ARG A 93 5.78 17.22 -13.41
N GLU A 94 5.26 18.33 -13.94
CA GLU A 94 6.09 19.46 -14.36
C GLU A 94 6.93 20.00 -13.21
N LEU A 95 6.31 20.20 -12.04
CA LEU A 95 7.00 20.65 -10.83
C LEU A 95 8.05 19.65 -10.35
N ALA A 96 7.77 18.35 -10.43
CA ALA A 96 8.74 17.31 -10.10
C ALA A 96 9.96 17.38 -11.03
N ILE A 97 9.76 17.49 -12.34
CA ILE A 97 10.85 17.65 -13.32
C ILE A 97 11.62 18.95 -13.07
N GLN A 98 10.90 20.04 -12.78
CA GLN A 98 11.53 21.32 -12.44
C GLN A 98 12.40 21.20 -11.20
N SER A 99 11.91 20.57 -10.13
CA SER A 99 12.63 20.38 -8.86
C SER A 99 13.89 19.52 -9.00
N SER A 100 13.92 18.64 -10.01
CA SER A 100 15.05 17.77 -10.33
C SER A 100 16.21 18.49 -11.03
N ASN A 101 16.06 19.77 -11.37
CA ASN A 101 17.15 20.55 -11.96
C ASN A 101 18.16 20.98 -10.86
N ASP A 102 19.44 20.67 -11.06
CA ASP A 102 20.53 20.94 -10.11
C ASP A 102 20.82 22.43 -9.89
N THR A 103 20.38 23.30 -10.82
CA THR A 103 20.59 24.76 -10.74
C THR A 103 19.68 25.47 -9.74
N LEU A 104 18.62 24.83 -9.24
CA LEU A 104 17.71 25.39 -8.23
C LEU A 104 18.32 25.37 -6.83
N THR A 105 18.02 26.40 -6.04
CA THR A 105 18.43 26.45 -4.64
C THR A 105 17.52 25.57 -3.75
N SER A 106 17.96 25.30 -2.53
CA SER A 106 17.12 24.61 -1.53
C SER A 106 15.85 25.41 -1.17
N GLY A 107 15.91 26.74 -1.21
CA GLY A 107 14.76 27.61 -1.00
C GLY A 107 13.71 27.47 -2.11
N ASP A 108 14.15 27.43 -3.36
CA ASP A 108 13.23 27.28 -4.51
C ASP A 108 12.55 25.90 -4.51
N ARG A 109 13.30 24.83 -4.15
CA ARG A 109 12.74 23.50 -3.97
C ARG A 109 11.68 23.44 -2.86
N LEU A 110 11.85 24.22 -1.78
CA LEU A 110 10.86 24.32 -0.71
C LEU A 110 9.56 24.98 -1.18
N GLU A 111 9.65 26.03 -2.00
CA GLU A 111 8.46 26.69 -2.57
C GLU A 111 7.74 25.78 -3.57
N ILE A 112 8.47 25.06 -4.43
CA ILE A 112 7.89 24.03 -5.31
C ILE A 112 7.18 22.95 -4.49
N GLN A 113 7.78 22.50 -3.38
CA GLN A 113 7.16 21.52 -2.50
C GLN A 113 5.85 22.03 -1.90
N LYS A 114 5.76 23.31 -1.53
CA LYS A 114 4.49 23.91 -1.06
C LYS A 114 3.42 23.89 -2.15
N GLU A 115 3.77 24.21 -3.40
CA GLU A 115 2.84 24.12 -4.53
C GLU A 115 2.35 22.67 -4.73
N VAL A 116 3.25 21.69 -4.67
CA VAL A 116 2.89 20.26 -4.76
C VAL A 116 1.96 19.83 -3.64
N VAL A 117 2.18 20.28 -2.40
CA VAL A 117 1.29 19.98 -1.26
C VAL A 117 -0.09 20.60 -1.48
N GLN A 118 -0.17 21.84 -1.96
CA GLN A 118 -1.44 22.49 -2.27
C GLN A 118 -2.20 21.75 -3.38
N LEU A 119 -1.51 21.33 -4.45
CA LEU A 119 -2.11 20.54 -5.53
C LEU A 119 -2.63 19.18 -5.05
N ARG A 120 -1.90 18.52 -4.13
CA ARG A 120 -2.38 17.29 -3.49
C ARG A 120 -3.66 17.54 -2.68
N ASP A 121 -3.70 18.61 -1.90
CA ASP A 121 -4.87 18.95 -1.09
C ASP A 121 -6.08 19.31 -1.98
N ASP A 122 -5.83 19.92 -3.15
CA ASP A 122 -6.85 20.17 -4.16
C ASP A 122 -7.34 18.87 -4.83
N LEU A 123 -6.48 17.89 -5.08
CA LEU A 123 -6.89 16.55 -5.53
C LEU A 123 -7.82 15.88 -4.51
N ASP A 124 -7.46 15.89 -3.23
CA ASP A 124 -8.28 15.35 -2.15
C ASP A 124 -9.64 16.07 -2.05
N ARG A 125 -9.64 17.38 -2.24
CA ARG A 125 -10.87 18.20 -2.28
C ARG A 125 -11.76 17.81 -3.46
N ILE A 126 -11.22 17.64 -4.66
CA ILE A 126 -11.98 17.20 -5.84
C ILE A 126 -12.59 15.82 -5.57
N ALA A 127 -11.81 14.88 -5.03
CA ALA A 127 -12.29 13.53 -4.72
C ALA A 127 -13.47 13.55 -3.72
N ARG A 128 -13.35 14.34 -2.64
CA ARG A 128 -14.38 14.43 -1.57
C ARG A 128 -15.61 15.25 -1.96
N ASN A 129 -15.46 16.26 -2.82
CA ASN A 129 -16.55 17.16 -3.16
C ASN A 129 -17.32 16.73 -4.41
N THR A 130 -16.75 15.89 -5.28
CA THR A 130 -17.44 15.40 -6.48
C THR A 130 -18.62 14.53 -6.10
N GLU A 131 -19.83 15.04 -6.34
CA GLU A 131 -21.07 14.36 -6.01
C GLU A 131 -22.13 14.51 -7.10
N PHE A 132 -22.99 13.50 -7.22
CA PHE A 132 -24.18 13.53 -8.07
C PHE A 132 -25.38 13.09 -7.25
N ASN A 133 -26.40 13.95 -7.19
CA ASN A 133 -27.59 13.71 -6.39
C ASN A 133 -27.25 13.28 -4.95
N THR A 134 -26.39 14.05 -4.27
CA THR A 134 -25.85 13.80 -2.91
C THR A 134 -24.98 12.55 -2.73
N LYS A 135 -24.73 11.77 -3.79
CA LYS A 135 -23.83 10.62 -3.73
C LYS A 135 -22.42 11.03 -4.12
N LYS A 136 -21.45 10.77 -3.23
CA LYS A 136 -20.02 10.95 -3.52
C LYS A 136 -19.58 9.95 -4.59
N LEU A 137 -18.83 10.42 -5.57
CA LEU A 137 -18.46 9.59 -6.73
C LEU A 137 -17.02 9.07 -6.68
N LEU A 138 -16.10 9.85 -6.10
CA LEU A 138 -14.65 9.64 -6.22
C LEU A 138 -13.93 9.44 -4.88
N ASP A 139 -14.66 9.38 -3.77
CA ASP A 139 -14.09 9.24 -2.42
C ASP A 139 -13.86 7.78 -1.97
N GLY A 140 -14.25 6.81 -2.80
CA GLY A 140 -14.18 5.39 -2.48
C GLY A 140 -15.28 4.90 -1.52
N SER A 141 -16.18 5.76 -1.03
CA SER A 141 -17.25 5.37 -0.10
C SER A 141 -18.34 4.50 -0.73
N GLN A 142 -18.48 4.58 -2.05
CA GLN A 142 -19.41 3.74 -2.81
C GLN A 142 -18.86 2.35 -3.15
N THR A 143 -17.59 2.09 -2.84
CA THR A 143 -17.01 0.75 -2.92
C THR A 143 -16.88 0.18 -1.49
N ALA A 144 -16.88 -1.14 -1.33
CA ALA A 144 -17.16 -1.84 -0.07
C ALA A 144 -16.55 -1.17 1.18
N LEU A 145 -17.35 -1.01 2.25
CA LEU A 145 -16.85 -0.54 3.55
C LEU A 145 -15.94 -1.61 4.14
N ILE A 146 -14.67 -1.28 4.31
CA ILE A 146 -13.69 -2.16 4.96
C ILE A 146 -13.39 -1.57 6.33
N SER A 147 -13.59 -2.38 7.36
CA SER A 147 -13.14 -2.11 8.73
C SER A 147 -12.15 -3.19 9.14
N SER A 148 -10.97 -2.79 9.61
CA SER A 148 -9.99 -3.68 10.22
C SER A 148 -10.04 -3.53 11.73
N SER A 149 -9.90 -4.65 12.45
CA SER A 149 -9.72 -4.65 13.91
C SER A 149 -8.30 -4.31 14.34
N SER A 150 -7.32 -4.36 13.43
CA SER A 150 -5.92 -4.02 13.68
C SER A 150 -5.52 -2.74 12.94
N SER A 151 -4.64 -1.93 13.55
CA SER A 151 -4.01 -0.76 12.90
C SER A 151 -2.94 -1.14 11.88
N TYR A 152 -2.52 -2.41 11.85
CA TYR A 152 -1.38 -2.91 11.06
C TYR A 152 -1.80 -3.56 9.74
N SER A 153 -3.10 -3.80 9.55
CA SER A 153 -3.68 -4.31 8.32
C SER A 153 -4.80 -3.38 7.87
N ASN A 154 -4.78 -2.98 6.60
CA ASN A 154 -5.87 -2.23 5.99
C ASN A 154 -6.23 -2.84 4.63
N GLY A 155 -7.51 -2.80 4.27
CA GLY A 155 -7.95 -3.25 2.95
C GLY A 155 -8.17 -2.07 2.03
N ILE A 156 -7.64 -2.14 0.81
CA ILE A 156 -7.88 -1.18 -0.26
C ILE A 156 -8.75 -1.87 -1.29
N VAL A 157 -9.90 -1.26 -1.60
CA VAL A 157 -10.76 -1.76 -2.66
C VAL A 157 -10.19 -1.30 -4.01
N THR A 158 -9.74 -2.24 -4.83
CA THR A 158 -9.05 -2.00 -6.09
C THR A 158 -9.87 -2.41 -7.31
N GLY A 159 -11.02 -3.03 -7.10
CA GLY A 159 -11.94 -3.41 -8.17
C GLY A 159 -13.36 -3.66 -7.66
N ASN A 160 -14.14 -4.38 -8.46
CA ASN A 160 -15.47 -4.81 -8.04
C ASN A 160 -15.33 -5.82 -6.89
N ALA A 161 -15.50 -5.34 -5.65
CA ALA A 161 -15.60 -6.18 -4.46
C ALA A 161 -16.79 -7.12 -4.61
N HIS A 162 -16.56 -8.30 -5.19
CA HIS A 162 -17.59 -9.30 -5.49
C HIS A 162 -17.95 -10.16 -4.28
N SER A 163 -17.46 -9.81 -3.10
CA SER A 163 -17.73 -10.56 -1.89
C SER A 163 -19.03 -10.07 -1.27
N SER A 164 -20.01 -10.96 -1.14
CA SER A 164 -21.00 -10.91 -0.07
C SER A 164 -20.31 -10.40 1.20
N GLY A 165 -20.75 -9.26 1.74
CA GLY A 165 -20.18 -8.72 2.97
C GLY A 165 -20.07 -9.81 4.05
N GLY A 166 -18.96 -9.81 4.78
CA GLY A 166 -18.67 -10.81 5.80
C GLY A 166 -17.38 -10.47 6.53
N ASP A 167 -17.27 -10.92 7.77
CA ASP A 167 -16.06 -10.80 8.56
C ASP A 167 -15.03 -11.82 8.05
N TYR A 168 -13.81 -11.35 7.83
CA TYR A 168 -12.68 -12.18 7.40
C TYR A 168 -11.62 -12.17 8.48
N GLU A 169 -11.15 -13.36 8.86
CA GLU A 169 -9.96 -13.48 9.71
C GLU A 169 -8.73 -13.44 8.81
N VAL A 170 -7.86 -12.45 9.04
CA VAL A 170 -6.60 -12.28 8.32
C VAL A 170 -5.46 -12.66 9.25
N SER A 171 -4.70 -13.69 8.90
CA SER A 171 -3.45 -14.05 9.58
C SER A 171 -2.26 -13.73 8.69
N LEU A 172 -1.20 -13.24 9.31
CA LEU A 172 0.07 -12.89 8.68
C LEU A 172 1.18 -13.76 9.25
N ASP A 173 1.70 -14.68 8.45
CA ASP A 173 2.78 -15.57 8.84
C ASP A 173 4.09 -15.17 8.14
N LEU A 174 5.18 -15.10 8.90
CA LEU A 174 6.51 -14.88 8.35
C LEU A 174 7.08 -16.21 7.84
N VAL A 175 7.17 -16.37 6.52
CA VAL A 175 7.71 -17.59 5.90
C VAL A 175 9.23 -17.57 5.93
N ASN A 176 9.82 -16.44 5.55
CA ASN A 176 11.25 -16.21 5.62
C ASN A 176 11.48 -14.83 6.22
N ALA A 177 12.24 -14.78 7.31
CA ALA A 177 12.83 -13.54 7.77
C ALA A 177 13.79 -13.02 6.70
N GLY A 178 13.63 -11.76 6.35
CA GLY A 178 14.54 -11.08 5.46
C GLY A 178 15.89 -10.88 6.14
N ILE A 179 16.88 -10.55 5.32
CA ILE A 179 18.26 -10.39 5.72
C ILE A 179 18.66 -8.93 5.50
N ALA A 180 19.33 -8.33 6.49
CA ALA A 180 19.92 -7.01 6.34
C ALA A 180 21.25 -7.10 5.58
N GLN A 181 21.50 -6.10 4.73
CA GLN A 181 22.76 -5.99 4.00
C GLN A 181 23.93 -5.80 4.99
N MET A 182 25.06 -6.44 4.68
CA MET A 182 26.33 -6.24 5.38
C MET A 182 27.39 -5.84 4.36
N GLN A 183 28.05 -4.72 4.61
CA GLN A 183 29.20 -4.25 3.87
C GLN A 183 30.46 -4.29 4.73
N ARG A 184 31.57 -4.58 4.09
CA ARG A 184 32.90 -4.58 4.71
C ARG A 184 33.86 -3.78 3.85
N SER A 185 34.69 -2.97 4.50
CA SER A 185 35.82 -2.34 3.83
C SER A 185 36.90 -3.37 3.52
N GLN A 186 37.87 -2.97 2.71
CA GLN A 186 39.13 -3.69 2.68
C GLN A 186 39.83 -3.62 4.04
N ILE A 187 40.75 -4.53 4.26
CA ILE A 187 41.57 -4.56 5.48
C ILE A 187 42.57 -3.41 5.42
N PHE A 188 42.49 -2.48 6.37
CA PHE A 188 43.42 -1.37 6.53
C PHE A 188 44.69 -1.82 7.24
N VAL A 189 45.82 -1.35 6.74
CA VAL A 189 47.13 -1.53 7.37
C VAL A 189 47.79 -0.19 7.62
N VAL A 190 48.53 -0.09 8.71
CA VAL A 190 49.32 1.08 9.05
C VAL A 190 50.49 1.19 8.07
N LYS A 191 50.83 2.42 7.64
CA LYS A 191 51.96 2.74 6.75
C LYS A 191 53.33 2.63 7.43
N ASP A 192 53.46 1.77 8.43
CA ASP A 192 54.75 1.50 9.06
C ASP A 192 55.53 0.44 8.25
N ALA A 193 56.80 0.24 8.58
CA ALA A 193 57.63 -0.80 7.95
C ALA A 193 57.17 -2.23 8.30
N ALA A 194 56.28 -2.39 9.28
CA ALA A 194 55.82 -3.67 9.81
C ALA A 194 54.50 -4.15 9.18
N GLY A 195 53.76 -3.28 8.48
CA GLY A 195 52.49 -3.60 7.85
C GLY A 195 51.43 -4.04 8.87
N THR A 196 51.45 -3.44 10.06
CA THR A 196 50.53 -3.82 11.14
C THR A 196 49.07 -3.52 10.75
N LEU A 197 48.13 -4.35 11.20
CA LEU A 197 46.70 -4.11 10.96
C LEU A 197 46.26 -2.84 11.70
N ALA A 198 45.48 -2.00 11.03
CA ALA A 198 44.93 -0.81 11.67
C ALA A 198 43.97 -1.18 12.80
N THR A 199 43.84 -0.30 13.78
CA THR A 199 42.89 -0.42 14.89
C THR A 199 41.93 0.77 14.88
N GLY A 200 40.87 0.73 15.68
CA GLY A 200 39.91 1.82 15.80
C GLY A 200 40.53 3.20 16.07
N SER A 201 41.63 3.25 16.85
CA SER A 201 42.35 4.49 17.17
C SER A 201 43.37 4.93 16.10
N THR A 202 43.53 4.19 15.01
CA THR A 202 44.45 4.56 13.92
C THR A 202 43.84 5.70 13.10
N GLU A 203 44.56 6.81 12.98
CA GLU A 203 44.19 7.95 12.13
C GLU A 203 44.28 7.62 10.64
N LEU A 204 43.41 8.21 9.82
CA LEU A 204 43.38 7.98 8.37
C LEU A 204 44.72 8.30 7.69
N GLN A 205 45.42 9.34 8.13
CA GLN A 205 46.76 9.68 7.62
C GLN A 205 47.81 8.59 7.83
N SER A 206 47.59 7.69 8.80
CA SER A 206 48.52 6.60 9.10
C SER A 206 48.21 5.31 8.33
N ILE A 207 47.15 5.28 7.50
CA ILE A 207 46.70 4.09 6.78
C ILE A 207 47.31 4.06 5.38
N ALA A 208 47.91 2.94 5.00
CA ALA A 208 48.61 2.79 3.72
C ALA A 208 47.67 2.90 2.51
N GLN A 209 46.44 2.40 2.61
CA GLN A 209 45.43 2.41 1.54
C GLN A 209 44.98 3.81 1.12
N PHE A 210 45.13 4.82 1.98
CA PHE A 210 44.81 6.22 1.66
C PHE A 210 45.97 6.93 0.94
N TYR A 211 46.98 6.21 0.47
CA TYR A 211 48.04 6.73 -0.38
C TYR A 211 47.95 6.13 -1.78
N ASN A 212 48.05 6.97 -2.80
CA ASN A 212 48.08 6.50 -4.17
C ASN A 212 49.44 5.86 -4.54
N ALA A 213 49.56 5.32 -5.74
CA ALA A 213 50.80 4.69 -6.23
C ALA A 213 52.03 5.63 -6.23
N ASN A 214 51.81 6.95 -6.21
CA ASN A 214 52.86 7.97 -6.15
C ASN A 214 53.21 8.37 -4.71
N GLY A 215 52.58 7.78 -3.69
CA GLY A 215 52.81 8.07 -2.28
C GLY A 215 52.17 9.36 -1.78
N VAL A 216 51.25 9.95 -2.53
CA VAL A 216 50.48 11.15 -2.14
C VAL A 216 49.23 10.73 -1.38
N PHE A 217 48.92 11.44 -0.29
CA PHE A 217 47.77 11.17 0.56
C PHE A 217 46.47 11.65 -0.10
N VAL A 218 45.42 10.84 -0.08
CA VAL A 218 44.18 11.15 -0.80
C VAL A 218 43.28 12.17 -0.09
N LEU A 219 43.50 12.43 1.21
CA LEU A 219 42.74 13.40 2.03
C LEU A 219 43.62 14.59 2.46
N GLU A 220 44.45 15.15 1.56
CA GLU A 220 45.18 16.40 1.86
C GLU A 220 44.24 17.58 2.15
N THR A 221 43.07 17.57 1.52
CA THR A 221 41.92 18.40 1.85
C THR A 221 40.78 17.51 2.31
N PRO A 222 39.94 17.95 3.27
CA PRO A 222 38.77 17.18 3.68
C PRO A 222 37.85 16.88 2.48
N LEU A 223 37.46 15.61 2.31
CA LEU A 223 36.58 15.16 1.23
C LEU A 223 35.27 14.62 1.81
N SER A 224 34.18 14.78 1.06
CA SER A 224 32.85 14.31 1.47
C SER A 224 32.57 12.92 0.92
N LEU A 225 32.18 12.00 1.81
CA LEU A 225 31.65 10.70 1.51
C LEU A 225 30.11 10.75 1.59
N THR A 226 29.41 10.34 0.54
CA THR A 226 27.95 10.29 0.51
C THR A 226 27.47 8.85 0.65
N ILE A 227 26.70 8.59 1.69
CA ILE A 227 26.03 7.32 1.95
C ILE A 227 24.60 7.45 1.44
N ASN A 228 24.16 6.54 0.58
CA ASN A 228 22.81 6.50 0.04
C ASN A 228 22.07 5.28 0.60
N GLY A 229 20.79 5.44 0.94
CA GLY A 229 19.94 4.35 1.39
C GLY A 229 18.54 4.85 1.77
N ASN A 230 17.53 3.99 1.70
CA ASN A 230 16.14 4.34 2.00
C ASN A 230 15.64 5.61 1.25
N SER A 231 16.02 5.76 -0.01
CA SER A 231 15.72 6.93 -0.86
C SER A 231 16.19 8.28 -0.29
N LYS A 232 17.15 8.27 0.63
CA LYS A 232 17.81 9.44 1.21
C LYS A 232 19.32 9.33 1.03
N ASN A 233 20.00 10.46 1.18
CA ASN A 233 21.44 10.55 1.14
C ASN A 233 21.93 11.25 2.40
N ALA A 234 23.06 10.83 2.95
CA ALA A 234 23.71 11.43 4.10
C ALA A 234 25.20 11.62 3.79
N SER A 235 25.75 12.79 4.10
CA SER A 235 27.16 13.09 3.84
C SER A 235 27.98 13.05 5.12
N VAL A 236 29.17 12.46 5.04
CA VAL A 236 30.19 12.40 6.08
C VAL A 236 31.45 13.04 5.52
N ILE A 237 31.97 14.06 6.20
CA ILE A 237 33.25 14.67 5.83
C ILE A 237 34.36 13.84 6.47
N LEU A 238 35.33 13.40 5.66
CA LEU A 238 36.52 12.69 6.10
C LEU A 238 37.71 13.67 6.12
N ASP A 239 38.45 13.66 7.21
CA ASP A 239 39.67 14.46 7.40
C ASP A 239 40.85 13.54 7.80
N ALA A 240 42.06 13.98 7.51
CA ALA A 240 43.32 13.27 7.75
C ALA A 240 43.49 12.80 9.21
N GLN A 241 43.01 13.60 10.16
CA GLN A 241 43.14 13.38 11.61
C GLN A 241 42.05 12.48 12.20
N MET A 242 41.00 12.14 11.44
CA MET A 242 39.95 11.26 11.95
C MET A 242 40.51 9.85 12.17
N THR A 243 40.15 9.24 13.29
CA THR A 243 40.42 7.82 13.52
C THR A 243 39.40 6.94 12.82
N LEU A 244 39.70 5.65 12.61
CA LEU A 244 38.72 4.71 12.06
C LEU A 244 37.44 4.62 12.91
N ASP A 245 37.54 4.77 14.24
CA ASP A 245 36.38 4.82 15.13
C ASP A 245 35.57 6.11 14.96
N ASP A 246 36.22 7.25 14.70
CA ASP A 246 35.53 8.50 14.37
C ASP A 246 34.79 8.38 13.04
N VAL A 247 35.41 7.76 12.04
CA VAL A 247 34.76 7.48 10.74
C VAL A 247 33.58 6.54 10.93
N ALA A 248 33.75 5.44 11.66
CA ALA A 248 32.66 4.51 11.97
C ALA A 248 31.50 5.23 12.68
N SER A 249 31.81 6.08 13.65
CA SER A 249 30.81 6.86 14.39
C SER A 249 30.12 7.90 13.50
N ALA A 250 30.84 8.57 12.61
CA ALA A 250 30.28 9.54 11.68
C ALA A 250 29.34 8.86 10.66
N ILE A 251 29.73 7.71 10.11
CA ILE A 251 28.89 6.88 9.24
C ILE A 251 27.67 6.36 10.02
N GLN A 252 27.85 5.87 11.24
CA GLN A 252 26.75 5.42 12.11
C GLN A 252 25.71 6.52 12.32
N ASN A 253 26.17 7.74 12.62
CA ASN A 253 25.30 8.89 12.83
C ASN A 253 24.58 9.30 11.54
N ALA A 254 25.27 9.28 10.40
CA ALA A 254 24.70 9.56 9.09
C ALA A 254 23.61 8.53 8.71
N ILE A 255 23.79 7.26 9.06
CA ILE A 255 22.80 6.20 8.80
C ILE A 255 21.59 6.32 9.75
N ASN A 256 21.81 6.52 11.07
CA ASN A 256 20.74 6.51 12.07
C ASN A 256 19.94 7.83 12.14
N SER A 257 20.56 8.97 11.83
CA SER A 257 19.94 10.28 11.99
C SER A 257 18.70 10.45 11.12
N SER A 258 17.65 11.08 11.65
CA SER A 258 16.43 11.43 10.89
C SER A 258 16.70 12.36 9.71
N ASN A 259 17.73 13.21 9.86
CA ASN A 259 18.21 14.13 8.82
C ASN A 259 19.22 13.45 7.87
N GLY A 260 19.70 12.25 8.21
CA GLY A 260 20.46 11.37 7.34
C GLY A 260 19.55 10.33 6.68
N LEU A 261 19.92 9.04 6.76
CA LEU A 261 19.15 7.97 6.12
C LEU A 261 17.93 7.51 6.94
N GLY A 262 17.92 7.77 8.25
CA GLY A 262 16.86 7.34 9.17
C GLY A 262 16.74 5.82 9.33
N ILE A 263 17.79 5.06 8.99
CA ILE A 263 17.83 3.61 9.14
C ILE A 263 18.24 3.30 10.58
N LYS A 264 17.24 3.21 11.47
CA LYS A 264 17.43 2.89 12.88
C LYS A 264 17.97 1.46 13.04
N ASN A 265 18.62 1.18 14.18
CA ASN A 265 19.23 -0.13 14.52
C ASN A 265 20.37 -0.58 13.59
N SER A 266 20.93 0.34 12.79
CA SER A 266 22.12 0.04 12.01
C SER A 266 23.34 -0.03 12.92
N ARG A 267 24.35 -0.81 12.53
CA ARG A 267 25.63 -0.92 13.23
C ARG A 267 26.79 -0.65 12.28
N VAL A 268 27.64 0.30 12.63
CA VAL A 268 28.91 0.56 11.99
C VAL A 268 30.00 0.43 13.04
N ALA A 269 30.99 -0.41 12.78
CA ALA A 269 32.08 -0.64 13.71
C ALA A 269 33.38 -0.94 12.98
N THR A 270 34.49 -0.56 13.62
CA THR A 270 35.80 -1.09 13.29
C THR A 270 35.92 -2.50 13.89
N ILE A 271 36.39 -3.45 13.08
CA ILE A 271 36.60 -4.83 13.53
C ILE A 271 38.09 -5.10 13.63
N ASN A 272 38.56 -5.34 14.84
CA ASN A 272 39.97 -5.60 15.14
C ASN A 272 40.23 -7.11 15.24
N THR A 273 41.49 -7.52 15.11
CA THR A 273 41.95 -8.91 15.21
C THR A 273 41.55 -9.58 16.53
N ALA A 274 41.46 -8.81 17.62
CA ALA A 274 41.01 -9.30 18.92
C ALA A 274 39.52 -9.69 18.95
N GLN A 275 38.69 -9.10 18.08
CA GLN A 275 37.25 -9.41 18.02
C GLN A 275 36.98 -10.62 17.13
N THR A 276 37.78 -10.83 16.10
CA THR A 276 37.62 -11.97 15.17
C THR A 276 38.27 -13.24 15.70
N ASN A 277 39.23 -13.15 16.62
CA ASN A 277 40.09 -14.26 17.07
C ASN A 277 40.85 -14.99 15.94
N VAL A 278 40.97 -14.35 14.76
CA VAL A 278 41.64 -14.92 13.59
C VAL A 278 42.81 -14.01 13.22
N ALA A 279 44.03 -14.55 13.27
CA ALA A 279 45.23 -13.82 12.90
C ALA A 279 45.16 -13.35 11.43
N GLY A 280 45.45 -12.08 11.18
CA GLY A 280 45.39 -11.48 9.84
C GLY A 280 43.99 -10.98 9.43
N LEU A 281 42.96 -11.22 10.24
CA LEU A 281 41.59 -10.78 9.96
C LEU A 281 41.15 -9.70 10.96
N GLY A 282 41.34 -8.43 10.57
CA GLY A 282 41.02 -7.28 11.41
C GLY A 282 41.41 -5.98 10.68
N GLY A 283 41.14 -4.83 11.28
CA GLY A 283 41.41 -3.52 10.70
C GLY A 283 40.48 -3.16 9.53
N TYR A 284 39.24 -3.66 9.51
CA TYR A 284 38.25 -3.25 8.51
C TYR A 284 37.03 -2.62 9.17
N LEU A 285 36.32 -1.77 8.43
CA LEU A 285 35.02 -1.23 8.79
C LEU A 285 33.93 -2.19 8.36
N GLU A 286 32.99 -2.45 9.25
CA GLU A 286 31.79 -3.24 8.99
C GLU A 286 30.57 -2.33 9.12
N ILE A 287 29.69 -2.35 8.12
CA ILE A 287 28.42 -1.65 8.10
C ILE A 287 27.32 -2.69 7.98
N ILE A 288 26.43 -2.75 8.97
CA ILE A 288 25.24 -3.58 8.96
C ILE A 288 24.04 -2.63 8.98
N SER A 289 23.19 -2.74 7.96
CA SER A 289 21.94 -1.99 7.93
C SER A 289 20.99 -2.48 9.02
N GLY A 290 20.28 -1.57 9.66
CA GLY A 290 19.24 -1.90 10.64
C GLY A 290 17.90 -2.26 10.00
N ASN A 291 17.72 -1.91 8.73
CA ASN A 291 16.57 -2.32 7.94
C ASN A 291 16.89 -3.59 7.15
N VAL A 292 15.85 -4.39 6.98
CA VAL A 292 15.89 -5.65 6.25
C VAL A 292 15.30 -5.44 4.85
N GLY A 293 15.84 -6.13 3.85
CA GLY A 293 15.36 -6.03 2.46
C GLY A 293 15.86 -4.79 1.71
N ASP A 294 15.14 -4.41 0.65
CA ASP A 294 15.56 -3.34 -0.29
C ASP A 294 15.64 -1.97 0.40
N MET A 295 14.78 -1.71 1.39
CA MET A 295 14.82 -0.49 2.21
C MET A 295 16.04 -0.41 3.13
N GLY A 296 16.75 -1.51 3.31
CA GLY A 296 17.99 -1.61 4.07
C GLY A 296 19.24 -1.59 3.21
N GLU A 297 19.12 -1.41 1.89
CA GLU A 297 20.30 -1.24 1.05
C GLU A 297 21.00 0.08 1.39
N VAL A 298 22.29 -0.02 1.66
CA VAL A 298 23.19 1.10 1.92
C VAL A 298 24.27 1.05 0.86
N SER A 299 24.47 2.12 0.11
CA SER A 299 25.59 2.26 -0.80
C SER A 299 26.41 3.48 -0.42
N VAL A 300 27.69 3.46 -0.75
CA VAL A 300 28.62 4.55 -0.46
C VAL A 300 29.18 5.06 -1.77
N SER A 301 29.21 6.38 -1.91
CA SER A 301 29.63 7.11 -3.10
C SER A 301 30.44 8.34 -2.69
N GLY A 302 31.38 8.78 -3.52
CA GLY A 302 32.27 9.89 -3.20
C GLY A 302 33.39 9.98 -4.21
N ASP A 303 34.45 10.69 -3.87
CA ASP A 303 35.65 10.76 -4.69
C ASP A 303 36.27 9.37 -4.90
N GLN A 304 36.65 9.09 -6.16
CA GLN A 304 37.17 7.79 -6.57
C GLN A 304 38.36 7.33 -5.72
N SER A 305 39.25 8.25 -5.36
CA SER A 305 40.41 7.97 -4.51
C SER A 305 40.03 7.48 -3.11
N VAL A 306 38.95 8.02 -2.54
CA VAL A 306 38.44 7.63 -1.21
C VAL A 306 37.69 6.29 -1.29
N ILE A 307 36.90 6.09 -2.35
CA ILE A 307 36.19 4.82 -2.56
C ILE A 307 37.18 3.67 -2.78
N ASP A 308 38.23 3.89 -3.58
CA ASP A 308 39.29 2.92 -3.80
C ASP A 308 40.10 2.67 -2.51
N ALA A 309 40.36 3.72 -1.72
CA ALA A 309 41.03 3.60 -0.42
C ALA A 309 40.19 2.86 0.62
N MET A 310 38.87 2.99 0.61
CA MET A 310 37.98 2.27 1.53
C MET A 310 37.65 0.85 1.06
N GLY A 311 37.60 0.61 -0.25
CA GLY A 311 37.36 -0.71 -0.83
C GLY A 311 36.13 -1.42 -0.27
N LEU A 312 35.01 -0.69 -0.10
CA LEU A 312 33.78 -1.26 0.43
C LEU A 312 33.20 -2.31 -0.52
N SER A 313 32.86 -3.48 0.02
CA SER A 313 32.25 -4.58 -0.70
C SER A 313 31.07 -5.14 0.08
N ILE A 314 30.05 -5.62 -0.64
CA ILE A 314 28.89 -6.27 -0.04
C ILE A 314 29.31 -7.70 0.36
N SER A 315 29.40 -7.94 1.67
CA SER A 315 29.71 -9.25 2.23
C SER A 315 28.46 -10.12 2.40
N ARG A 316 27.28 -9.49 2.46
CA ARG A 316 25.98 -10.17 2.49
C ARG A 316 24.92 -9.29 1.83
N GLU A 317 24.25 -9.81 0.82
CA GLU A 317 23.13 -9.13 0.16
C GLU A 317 21.91 -9.04 1.09
N SER A 318 21.14 -7.97 0.94
CA SER A 318 19.82 -7.86 1.58
C SER A 318 18.82 -8.81 0.90
N ALA A 319 17.84 -9.27 1.68
CA ALA A 319 16.71 -10.02 1.16
C ALA A 319 15.43 -9.56 1.86
N ASN A 320 14.35 -9.36 1.09
CA ASN A 320 13.06 -8.94 1.63
C ASN A 320 12.44 -10.02 2.52
N ASN A 321 11.58 -9.59 3.46
CA ASN A 321 10.72 -10.52 4.19
C ASN A 321 9.78 -11.18 3.20
N ARG A 322 9.64 -12.51 3.30
CA ARG A 322 8.58 -13.23 2.60
C ARG A 322 7.49 -13.56 3.60
N VAL A 323 6.34 -12.96 3.42
CA VAL A 323 5.17 -13.22 4.26
C VAL A 323 4.14 -14.03 3.49
N GLU A 324 3.40 -14.83 4.23
CA GLU A 324 2.20 -15.52 3.75
C GLU A 324 1.00 -14.92 4.48
N LEU A 325 0.11 -14.31 3.71
CA LEU A 325 -1.18 -13.90 4.23
C LEU A 325 -2.17 -15.01 3.98
N SER A 326 -2.88 -15.41 5.03
CA SER A 326 -4.03 -16.29 4.93
C SER A 326 -5.29 -15.53 5.31
N VAL A 327 -6.31 -15.62 4.46
CA VAL A 327 -7.64 -15.08 4.72
C VAL A 327 -8.58 -16.23 4.88
N ARG A 328 -9.26 -16.29 6.03
CA ARG A 328 -10.31 -17.26 6.32
C ARG A 328 -11.67 -16.55 6.23
N ASP A 329 -12.58 -17.11 5.45
CA ASP A 329 -13.98 -16.65 5.41
C ASP A 329 -14.82 -17.23 6.55
N SER A 330 -16.03 -16.70 6.75
CA SER A 330 -16.99 -17.19 7.73
C SER A 330 -17.46 -18.64 7.51
N PHE A 331 -17.17 -19.23 6.35
CA PHE A 331 -17.44 -20.62 6.01
C PHE A 331 -16.22 -21.54 6.22
N GLY A 332 -15.11 -20.99 6.71
CA GLY A 332 -13.87 -21.72 7.01
C GLY A 332 -12.96 -21.98 5.81
N ASN A 333 -13.27 -21.45 4.62
CA ASN A 333 -12.39 -21.53 3.46
C ASN A 333 -11.20 -20.60 3.66
N ILE A 334 -10.00 -21.11 3.35
CA ILE A 334 -8.76 -20.38 3.51
C ILE A 334 -8.16 -20.09 2.14
N ARG A 335 -7.74 -18.86 1.91
CA ARG A 335 -6.95 -18.46 0.73
C ARG A 335 -5.64 -17.87 1.19
N ASN A 336 -4.54 -18.31 0.57
CA ASN A 336 -3.20 -17.86 0.92
C ASN A 336 -2.53 -17.16 -0.25
N VAL A 337 -1.80 -16.09 0.03
CA VAL A 337 -0.93 -15.39 -0.92
C VAL A 337 0.40 -15.14 -0.25
N LYS A 338 1.47 -15.50 -0.96
CA LYS A 338 2.84 -15.16 -0.58
C LYS A 338 3.24 -13.89 -1.30
N THR A 339 3.73 -12.93 -0.55
CA THR A 339 4.21 -11.65 -1.10
C THR A 339 5.49 -11.24 -0.40
N GLU A 340 6.34 -10.55 -1.14
CA GLU A 340 7.57 -9.95 -0.67
C GLU A 340 7.39 -8.44 -0.43
N THR A 341 6.18 -7.93 -0.68
CA THR A 341 5.81 -6.51 -0.55
C THR A 341 4.72 -6.32 0.51
N ASN A 342 4.49 -5.08 0.94
CA ASN A 342 3.44 -4.70 1.91
C ASN A 342 2.00 -4.82 1.38
N ARG A 343 1.80 -5.49 0.23
CA ARG A 343 0.50 -5.64 -0.43
C ARG A 343 0.31 -7.09 -0.86
N ALA A 344 -0.80 -7.67 -0.44
CA ALA A 344 -1.27 -8.96 -0.89
C ALA A 344 -2.44 -8.74 -1.86
N VAL A 345 -2.20 -9.10 -3.11
CA VAL A 345 -3.16 -8.97 -4.20
C VAL A 345 -3.89 -10.28 -4.40
N GLY A 346 -5.20 -10.20 -4.66
CA GLY A 346 -5.98 -11.36 -5.12
C GLY A 346 -6.45 -12.34 -4.04
N LEU A 347 -6.22 -12.03 -2.75
CA LEU A 347 -6.80 -12.79 -1.64
C LEU A 347 -8.34 -12.68 -1.63
N LEU A 348 -8.81 -11.44 -1.74
CA LEU A 348 -10.21 -11.08 -1.81
C LEU A 348 -10.49 -10.51 -3.20
N GLY A 349 -11.62 -10.89 -3.80
CA GLY A 349 -11.97 -10.42 -5.15
C GLY A 349 -12.20 -8.91 -5.15
N GLY A 350 -11.29 -8.15 -5.77
CA GLY A 350 -11.37 -6.69 -5.86
C GLY A 350 -10.93 -5.94 -4.59
N ILE A 351 -10.36 -6.62 -3.59
CA ILE A 351 -9.81 -6.01 -2.39
C ILE A 351 -8.38 -6.50 -2.21
N ASP A 352 -7.44 -5.57 -2.17
CA ASP A 352 -6.06 -5.85 -1.81
C ASP A 352 -5.85 -5.56 -0.33
N ILE A 353 -5.14 -6.45 0.35
CA ILE A 353 -4.81 -6.27 1.76
C ILE A 353 -3.41 -5.66 1.82
N THR A 354 -3.33 -4.46 2.36
CA THR A 354 -2.06 -3.82 2.74
C THR A 354 -1.76 -4.10 4.20
N PHE A 355 -0.52 -4.40 4.50
CA PHE A 355 -0.08 -4.70 5.85
C PHE A 355 1.37 -4.25 6.00
N ASP A 356 1.78 -3.98 7.23
CA ASP A 356 3.18 -3.69 7.49
C ASP A 356 3.98 -5.01 7.50
N SER A 357 4.76 -5.28 6.44
CA SER A 357 5.53 -6.52 6.30
C SER A 357 6.79 -6.58 7.17
N GLN A 358 6.97 -5.61 8.07
CA GLN A 358 8.17 -5.50 8.90
C GLN A 358 7.93 -5.86 10.38
N PRO A 359 7.63 -7.13 10.73
CA PRO A 359 7.67 -7.60 12.12
C PRO A 359 8.98 -7.22 12.85
N ALA A 360 10.10 -7.13 12.11
CA ALA A 360 11.41 -6.79 12.66
C ALA A 360 11.54 -5.32 13.12
N GLN A 361 10.79 -4.36 12.53
CA GLN A 361 10.75 -2.98 13.04
C GLN A 361 9.75 -2.83 14.19
N ILE A 362 8.66 -3.59 14.17
CA ILE A 362 7.68 -3.60 15.27
C ILE A 362 8.36 -4.06 16.56
N ALA A 363 9.30 -4.99 16.52
CA ALA A 363 10.08 -5.36 17.71
C ALA A 363 11.04 -4.27 18.21
N GLY A 364 11.51 -3.38 17.32
CA GLY A 364 12.63 -2.47 17.59
C GLY A 364 12.27 -1.14 18.24
N THR A 365 11.12 -0.53 17.93
CA THR A 365 10.73 0.76 18.56
C THR A 365 9.38 0.74 19.27
N SER A 366 8.45 -0.14 18.89
CA SER A 366 7.14 -0.24 19.57
C SER A 366 7.02 -1.50 20.44
N GLY A 367 7.71 -2.59 20.09
CA GLY A 367 7.74 -3.83 20.87
C GLY A 367 8.58 -3.71 22.14
N LEU A 368 9.65 -2.91 22.11
CA LEU A 368 10.42 -2.55 23.31
C LEU A 368 9.63 -1.67 24.30
N GLU A 369 8.73 -0.80 23.83
CA GLU A 369 7.83 -0.01 24.68
C GLU A 369 6.61 -0.81 25.18
N ALA A 370 6.07 -1.72 24.36
CA ALA A 370 4.87 -2.49 24.68
C ALA A 370 5.12 -3.70 25.60
N GLY A 371 6.35 -4.19 25.67
CA GLY A 371 6.70 -5.31 26.55
C GLY A 371 6.31 -6.70 26.03
N LEU A 372 6.59 -7.74 26.81
CA LEU A 372 6.24 -9.13 26.56
C LEU A 372 4.91 -9.48 27.27
N LEU A 373 3.97 -10.09 26.54
CA LEU A 373 2.76 -10.66 27.12
C LEU A 373 3.03 -12.10 27.56
N ILE A 374 2.98 -12.35 28.87
CA ILE A 374 3.01 -13.72 29.43
C ILE A 374 1.58 -14.23 29.54
N SER A 375 1.20 -15.14 28.65
CA SER A 375 -0.17 -15.67 28.52
C SER A 375 -0.42 -16.97 29.29
N ALA A 376 0.62 -17.60 29.83
CA ALA A 376 0.53 -18.88 30.55
C ALA A 376 -0.15 -18.70 31.91
N ALA A 377 -1.32 -19.31 32.13
CA ALA A 377 -2.04 -19.24 33.39
C ALA A 377 -1.18 -19.74 34.56
N GLY A 378 -0.81 -18.84 35.48
CA GLY A 378 0.11 -19.12 36.59
C GLY A 378 1.47 -18.42 36.49
N GLY A 379 1.76 -17.74 35.38
CA GLY A 379 3.04 -17.10 35.12
C GLY A 379 4.07 -18.07 34.53
N GLU A 380 5.22 -17.54 34.11
CA GLU A 380 6.35 -18.33 33.65
C GLU A 380 7.50 -18.31 34.67
N LEU A 381 8.10 -19.48 34.92
CA LEU A 381 9.26 -19.62 35.80
C LEU A 381 10.53 -19.50 34.97
N PHE A 382 11.34 -18.48 35.24
CA PHE A 382 12.65 -18.28 34.64
C PHE A 382 13.75 -18.65 35.64
N ASN A 383 14.57 -19.65 35.32
CA ASN A 383 15.69 -20.05 36.17
C ASN A 383 16.95 -19.30 35.74
N LEU A 384 17.42 -18.38 36.59
CA LEU A 384 18.70 -17.71 36.42
C LEU A 384 19.80 -18.55 37.09
N THR A 385 20.62 -19.21 36.28
CA THR A 385 21.78 -19.98 36.74
C THR A 385 23.07 -19.20 36.53
N ILE A 386 23.81 -18.96 37.61
CA ILE A 386 25.18 -18.45 37.58
C ILE A 386 26.08 -19.46 38.31
N GLY A 387 26.93 -20.15 37.56
CA GLY A 387 27.77 -21.23 38.10
C GLY A 387 26.93 -22.41 38.60
N THR A 388 27.07 -22.77 39.88
CA THR A 388 26.33 -23.86 40.53
C THR A 388 25.06 -23.41 41.26
N SER A 389 24.75 -22.11 41.26
CA SER A 389 23.59 -21.54 41.94
C SER A 389 22.48 -21.23 40.94
N SER A 390 21.24 -21.60 41.28
CA SER A 390 20.04 -21.30 40.48
C SER A 390 19.05 -20.51 41.34
N VAL A 391 18.52 -19.41 40.79
CA VAL A 391 17.41 -18.65 41.37
C VAL A 391 16.24 -18.69 40.39
N GLY A 392 15.08 -19.15 40.87
CA GLY A 392 13.84 -19.15 40.09
C GLY A 392 13.12 -17.82 40.27
N VAL A 393 12.94 -17.07 39.18
CA VAL A 393 12.12 -15.85 39.12
C VAL A 393 10.79 -16.22 38.48
N THR A 394 9.68 -15.95 39.18
CA THR A 394 8.34 -16.19 38.63
C THR A 394 7.78 -14.88 38.09
N ILE A 395 7.55 -14.81 36.78
CA ILE A 395 6.95 -13.65 36.12
C ILE A 395 5.44 -13.91 36.04
N ALA A 396 4.64 -13.06 36.68
CA ALA A 396 3.19 -13.22 36.71
C ALA A 396 2.56 -13.02 35.32
N THR A 397 1.34 -13.51 35.12
CA THR A 397 0.58 -13.30 33.88
C THR A 397 0.29 -11.82 33.66
N GLY A 398 0.53 -11.32 32.45
CA GLY A 398 0.25 -9.93 32.10
C GLY A 398 1.22 -9.36 31.07
N PHE A 399 1.05 -8.08 30.75
CA PHE A 399 1.98 -7.31 29.94
C PHE A 399 3.14 -6.79 30.80
N TRP A 400 4.36 -7.16 30.44
CA TRP A 400 5.59 -6.74 31.13
C TRP A 400 6.48 -5.92 30.22
N THR A 401 6.75 -4.67 30.59
CA THR A 401 7.74 -3.86 29.87
C THR A 401 9.14 -4.47 30.00
N MET A 402 10.04 -4.20 29.05
CA MET A 402 11.42 -4.71 29.12
C MET A 402 12.17 -4.20 30.36
N GLU A 403 11.85 -2.99 30.83
CA GLU A 403 12.37 -2.47 32.10
C GLU A 403 11.79 -3.21 33.31
N GLY A 404 10.51 -3.62 33.25
CA GLY A 404 9.86 -4.42 34.28
C GLY A 404 10.38 -5.87 34.36
N LEU A 405 10.89 -6.42 33.26
CA LEU A 405 11.57 -7.73 33.23
C LEU A 405 13.03 -7.66 33.66
N ALA A 406 13.68 -6.51 33.47
CA ALA A 406 15.08 -6.30 33.83
C ALA A 406 15.28 -6.01 35.34
N ARG A 407 14.25 -5.50 36.01
CA ARG A 407 14.21 -5.31 37.48
C ARG A 407 13.86 -6.61 38.18
#